data_AF-A0A534HYU6-F1
#
_entry.id   AF-A0A534HYU6-F1
#
_cell.length_a   1.000
_cell.length_b   1.000
_cell.length_c   1.000
_cell.angle_alpha   90.00
_cell.angle_beta   90.00
_cell.angle_gamma   90.00
#
_symmetry.space_group_name_H-M   'P 1'
#
loop_
_entity.id
_entity.type
_entity.pdbx_description
1 polymer ?
#
loop_
_entity_poly.entity_id
_entity_poly.type
_entity_poly.pdbx_seq_one_letter_code
_entity_poly.pdbx_strand_id
1 'polypeptide(L)'
;MPARYSKPVTVEELDHRARAILLRNDRGTYTVPNGRVYPFQWNWDSAFASLGFAAFDLDRAWREIESLFEGQWEDGFLPHIIFWKDDAGYFPGPAVWATGRTPRTSGITQPPVAASTVRTLWERGDQARFRPRLEKLFPKLLAWHRWFGGVRGPLDRGLVLIVHPWESGRDNSPEWDAPSQAIDVSHVGAYERLDTSHLDQSVRPTKLDYDRYVALVQYGRGLGWNHPRIGRESPFRVIDVGTTMILLRANRDLLVLAEALGRDEHVEELKRSVAQAEDGVSWLWDERVGAYCSRDLITGQSSGIVTSAAFLSFYAGVRRDDRSRRLLEHLERIASRAKYLVPSLDPDDPRFDSIRYWRGPVWAVVNHLIGSGLNASGHAHWGERIRTDTRRLIEQAGMYEYFCPRTGRGIGGDDFSWTAAMWLHWARDAGPRED
;
A
#
# COMPACT_ATOMS: atom_id res chain seq x y z
N MET A 1 40.30 -2.01 2.14
CA MET A 1 40.35 -2.44 3.54
C MET A 1 39.30 -3.54 3.74
N PRO A 2 39.64 -4.71 4.29
CA PRO A 2 38.68 -5.79 4.43
C PRO A 2 37.64 -5.41 5.49
N ALA A 3 36.37 -5.65 5.17
CA ALA A 3 35.23 -5.34 6.01
C ALA A 3 35.40 -5.98 7.40
N ARG A 4 35.32 -5.16 8.45
CA ARG A 4 35.23 -5.64 9.82
C ARG A 4 34.06 -6.62 9.89
N TYR A 5 34.33 -7.85 10.33
CA TYR A 5 33.32 -8.85 10.66
C TYR A 5 32.40 -8.28 11.75
N SER A 6 31.31 -7.62 11.36
CA SER A 6 30.20 -7.34 12.26
C SER A 6 29.57 -8.69 12.62
N LYS A 7 29.46 -8.98 13.90
CA LYS A 7 28.73 -10.15 14.40
C LYS A 7 27.35 -10.20 13.73
N PRO A 8 26.87 -11.37 13.26
CA PRO A 8 25.52 -11.48 12.71
C PRO A 8 24.50 -11.00 13.76
N VAL A 9 23.60 -10.11 13.35
CA VAL A 9 22.52 -9.63 14.23
C VAL A 9 21.57 -10.78 14.51
N THR A 10 21.21 -11.03 15.77
CA THR A 10 20.29 -12.13 16.13
C THR A 10 18.83 -11.75 15.86
N VAL A 11 17.95 -12.75 15.83
CA VAL A 11 16.49 -12.51 15.68
C VAL A 11 15.97 -11.70 16.87
N GLU A 12 16.43 -12.00 18.09
CA GLU A 12 16.03 -11.29 19.30
C GLU A 12 16.46 -9.81 19.27
N GLU A 13 17.66 -9.53 18.76
CA GLU A 13 18.15 -8.16 18.59
C GLU A 13 17.28 -7.38 17.59
N LEU A 14 16.89 -8.01 16.48
CA LEU A 14 15.98 -7.40 15.48
C LEU A 14 14.55 -7.25 16.01
N ASP A 15 14.04 -8.19 16.79
CA ASP A 15 12.74 -8.10 17.47
C ASP A 15 12.71 -6.90 18.43
N HIS A 16 13.75 -6.76 19.27
CA HIS A 16 13.89 -5.61 20.16
C HIS A 16 13.99 -4.30 19.38
N ARG A 17 14.78 -4.26 18.30
CA ARG A 17 14.91 -3.07 17.46
C ARG A 17 13.59 -2.70 16.78
N ALA A 18 12.86 -3.68 16.24
CA ALA A 18 11.58 -3.45 15.59
C ALA A 18 10.53 -2.87 16.56
N ARG A 19 10.43 -3.43 17.78
CA ARG A 19 9.57 -2.90 18.84
C ARG A 19 9.96 -1.48 19.22
N ALA A 20 11.26 -1.22 19.40
CA ALA A 20 11.77 0.10 19.75
C ALA A 20 11.47 1.15 18.65
N ILE A 21 11.55 0.76 17.37
CA ILE A 21 11.16 1.63 16.24
C ILE A 21 9.68 2.00 16.32
N LEU A 22 8.79 1.01 16.48
CA LEU A 22 7.35 1.26 16.56
C LEU A 22 7.01 2.16 17.76
N LEU A 23 7.55 1.88 18.94
CA LEU A 23 7.33 2.70 20.14
C LEU A 23 7.87 4.12 20.02
N ARG A 24 9.01 4.31 19.34
CA ARG A 24 9.57 5.66 19.11
C ARG A 24 8.79 6.44 18.07
N ASN A 25 8.21 5.76 17.09
CA ASN A 25 7.38 6.38 16.05
C ASN A 25 5.90 6.53 16.50
N ASP A 26 5.52 5.96 17.63
CA ASP A 26 4.23 6.15 18.26
C ASP A 26 4.03 7.61 18.73
N ARG A 27 2.83 8.14 18.56
CA ARG A 27 2.38 9.46 19.01
C ARG A 27 1.21 9.36 20.00
N GLY A 28 1.04 8.18 20.62
CA GLY A 28 0.03 7.85 21.60
C GLY A 28 -1.14 7.07 21.00
N THR A 29 -1.78 7.61 19.95
CA THR A 29 -2.94 6.99 19.31
C THR A 29 -2.71 6.59 17.85
N TYR A 30 -1.65 7.09 17.25
CA TYR A 30 -1.24 6.81 15.87
C TYR A 30 0.28 6.70 15.77
N THR A 31 0.76 6.11 14.69
CA THR A 31 2.19 5.89 14.44
C THR A 31 2.60 6.59 13.16
N VAL A 32 3.74 7.26 13.19
CA VAL A 32 4.30 7.88 11.98
C VAL A 32 5.12 6.85 11.18
N PRO A 33 5.14 6.88 9.84
CA PRO A 33 5.98 5.95 9.06
C PRO A 33 7.47 6.09 9.37
N ASN A 34 7.94 7.33 9.52
CA ASN A 34 9.29 7.67 9.92
C ASN A 34 9.30 9.02 10.66
N GLY A 35 10.02 9.11 11.78
CA GLY A 35 10.03 10.30 12.64
C GLY A 35 10.59 11.59 12.03
N ARG A 36 11.23 11.54 10.86
CA ARG A 36 11.81 12.69 10.15
C ARG A 36 11.11 12.97 8.81
N VAL A 37 11.00 11.95 7.96
CA VAL A 37 10.54 12.09 6.57
C VAL A 37 9.02 12.17 6.49
N TYR A 38 8.31 11.46 7.36
CA TYR A 38 6.86 11.29 7.29
C TYR A 38 6.24 11.50 8.67
N PRO A 39 6.01 12.75 9.15
CA PRO A 39 5.72 13.05 10.56
C PRO A 39 4.24 12.97 10.98
N PHE A 40 3.36 12.48 10.11
CA PHE A 40 1.92 12.32 10.28
C PHE A 40 1.45 10.85 10.26
N GLN A 41 0.14 10.63 10.38
CA GLN A 41 -0.47 9.32 10.22
C GLN A 41 -0.80 9.08 8.74
N TRP A 42 -0.28 8.01 8.15
CA TRP A 42 -0.65 7.55 6.81
C TRP A 42 -1.57 6.34 6.88
N ASN A 43 -2.52 6.28 5.95
CA ASN A 43 -3.59 5.28 5.95
C ASN A 43 -3.08 3.84 5.92
N TRP A 44 -2.44 3.43 4.82
CA TRP A 44 -1.99 2.03 4.73
C TRP A 44 -0.82 1.74 5.66
N ASP A 45 0.01 2.73 5.99
CA ASP A 45 1.11 2.62 6.94
C ASP A 45 0.59 2.30 8.35
N SER A 46 -0.50 2.94 8.77
CA SER A 46 -1.19 2.62 10.03
C SER A 46 -1.75 1.20 10.02
N ALA A 47 -2.29 0.75 8.89
CA ALA A 47 -2.72 -0.64 8.74
C ALA A 47 -1.56 -1.61 8.97
N PHE A 48 -0.40 -1.38 8.37
CA PHE A 48 0.78 -2.22 8.58
C PHE A 48 1.38 -2.07 9.99
N ALA A 49 1.48 -0.85 10.52
CA ALA A 49 1.99 -0.60 11.87
C ALA A 49 1.18 -1.35 12.93
N SER A 50 -0.14 -1.38 12.80
CA SER A 50 -1.02 -2.13 13.71
C SER A 50 -0.71 -3.63 13.71
N LEU A 51 -0.37 -4.24 12.56
CA LEU A 51 0.04 -5.64 12.47
C LEU A 51 1.35 -5.89 13.24
N GLY A 52 2.23 -4.89 13.29
CA GLY A 52 3.45 -4.89 14.08
C GLY A 52 3.18 -4.80 15.59
N PHE A 53 2.34 -3.85 16.00
CA PHE A 53 1.89 -3.74 17.40
C PHE A 53 1.20 -5.00 17.88
N ALA A 54 0.41 -5.67 17.03
CA ALA A 54 -0.28 -6.91 17.39
C ALA A 54 0.66 -8.06 17.82
N ALA A 55 1.97 -7.95 17.59
CA ALA A 55 2.95 -8.91 18.08
C ALA A 55 3.31 -8.73 19.58
N PHE A 56 2.93 -7.62 20.22
CA PHE A 56 3.27 -7.35 21.63
C PHE A 56 2.25 -6.48 22.40
N ASP A 57 1.35 -5.76 21.72
CA ASP A 57 0.28 -4.95 22.30
C ASP A 57 -0.92 -4.88 21.33
N LEU A 58 -1.88 -5.78 21.52
CA LEU A 58 -3.06 -5.89 20.65
C LEU A 58 -4.04 -4.72 20.85
N ASP A 59 -4.12 -4.13 22.05
CA ASP A 59 -5.01 -2.98 22.27
C ASP A 59 -4.53 -1.74 21.52
N ARG A 60 -3.21 -1.51 21.54
CA ARG A 60 -2.56 -0.44 20.77
C ARG A 60 -2.68 -0.66 19.27
N ALA A 61 -2.60 -1.92 18.81
CA ALA A 61 -2.83 -2.26 17.40
C ALA A 61 -4.23 -1.84 16.93
N TRP A 62 -5.27 -2.21 17.67
CA TRP A 62 -6.63 -1.75 17.36
C TRP A 62 -6.76 -0.22 17.45
N ARG A 63 -6.09 0.43 18.41
CA ARG A 63 -6.16 1.89 18.57
C ARG A 63 -5.60 2.63 17.34
N GLU A 64 -4.58 2.08 16.69
CA GLU A 64 -4.01 2.61 15.44
C GLU A 64 -5.06 2.70 14.32
N ILE A 65 -5.88 1.66 14.18
CA ILE A 65 -6.95 1.65 13.18
C ILE A 65 -8.09 2.57 13.59
N GLU A 66 -8.47 2.55 14.86
CA GLU A 66 -9.54 3.44 15.37
C GLU A 66 -9.19 4.92 15.15
N SER A 67 -7.95 5.34 15.41
CA SER A 67 -7.51 6.71 15.17
C SER A 67 -7.48 7.06 13.69
N LEU A 68 -7.07 6.13 12.82
CA LEU A 68 -7.16 6.33 11.37
C LEU A 68 -8.62 6.64 10.93
N PHE A 69 -9.59 5.92 11.48
CA PHE A 69 -11.00 6.11 11.17
C PHE A 69 -11.67 7.32 11.84
N GLU A 70 -10.95 8.08 12.67
CA GLU A 70 -11.35 9.43 13.10
C GLU A 70 -11.19 10.45 11.97
N GLY A 71 -10.34 10.18 10.98
CA GLY A 71 -10.18 11.02 9.77
C GLY A 71 -11.17 10.74 8.64
N GLN A 72 -12.08 9.76 8.81
CA GLN A 72 -13.06 9.40 7.79
C GLN A 72 -14.09 10.52 7.59
N TRP A 73 -14.38 10.85 6.34
CA TRP A 73 -15.41 11.82 5.98
C TRP A 73 -16.81 11.20 6.05
N GLU A 74 -17.83 12.06 6.08
CA GLU A 74 -19.24 11.64 6.22
C GLU A 74 -19.74 10.73 5.10
N ASP A 75 -19.16 10.84 3.90
CA ASP A 75 -19.50 10.03 2.71
C ASP A 75 -18.77 8.68 2.67
N GLY A 76 -17.97 8.37 3.69
CA GLY A 76 -17.19 7.13 3.79
C GLY A 76 -15.76 7.25 3.28
N PHE A 77 -15.36 8.35 2.62
CA PHE A 77 -13.99 8.57 2.19
C PHE A 77 -13.00 8.51 3.35
N LEU A 78 -11.93 7.72 3.20
CA LEU A 78 -10.81 7.70 4.14
C LEU A 78 -9.57 8.32 3.47
N PRO A 79 -9.03 9.42 4.00
CA PRO A 79 -7.87 10.10 3.42
C PRO A 79 -6.60 9.28 3.58
N HIS A 80 -5.59 9.55 2.74
CA HIS A 80 -4.28 8.93 2.91
C HIS A 80 -3.44 9.52 4.03
N ILE A 81 -3.69 10.77 4.45
CA ILE A 81 -2.96 11.43 5.55
C ILE A 81 -3.94 12.10 6.52
N ILE A 82 -3.67 11.94 7.82
CA ILE A 82 -4.28 12.71 8.91
C ILE A 82 -3.22 13.59 9.56
N PHE A 83 -3.44 14.91 9.51
CA PHE A 83 -2.57 15.95 10.05
C PHE A 83 -2.99 16.30 11.49
N TRP A 84 -2.61 15.43 12.44
CA TRP A 84 -2.91 15.60 13.88
C TRP A 84 -2.29 16.85 14.51
N LYS A 85 -1.18 17.31 13.95
CA LYS A 85 -0.45 18.50 14.36
C LYS A 85 0.05 19.24 13.12
N ASP A 86 0.54 20.47 13.29
CA ASP A 86 1.33 21.12 12.25
C ASP A 86 2.77 20.63 12.28
N ASP A 87 3.36 20.48 11.10
CA ASP A 87 4.78 20.21 10.94
C ASP A 87 5.28 20.95 9.70
N ALA A 88 6.17 21.93 9.91
CA ALA A 88 6.73 22.73 8.83
C ALA A 88 7.75 21.94 7.98
N GLY A 89 8.19 20.75 8.44
CA GLY A 89 9.12 19.86 7.75
C GLY A 89 8.47 18.95 6.71
N TYR A 90 7.15 19.05 6.47
CA TYR A 90 6.45 18.20 5.52
C TYR A 90 5.66 19.00 4.47
N PHE A 91 5.84 18.62 3.20
CA PHE A 91 5.11 19.20 2.07
C PHE A 91 4.59 18.08 1.14
N PRO A 92 3.33 18.15 0.66
CA PRO A 92 2.33 19.20 0.90
C PRO A 92 1.59 19.04 2.25
N GLY A 93 1.66 20.08 3.10
CA GLY A 93 0.98 20.13 4.40
C GLY A 93 -0.52 20.50 4.31
N PRO A 94 -1.24 20.56 5.45
CA PRO A 94 -2.70 20.73 5.49
C PRO A 94 -3.20 22.01 4.82
N ALA A 95 -2.41 23.11 4.84
CA ALA A 95 -2.76 24.36 4.18
C ALA A 95 -2.76 24.25 2.65
N VAL A 96 -1.94 23.37 2.07
CA VAL A 96 -1.90 23.11 0.63
C VAL A 96 -3.13 22.30 0.22
N TRP A 97 -3.45 21.27 1.00
CA TRP A 97 -4.64 20.43 0.80
C TRP A 97 -5.93 21.21 0.99
N ALA A 98 -6.01 22.07 2.00
CA ALA A 98 -7.14 22.96 2.29
C ALA A 98 -8.52 22.25 2.24
N THR A 99 -8.62 21.06 2.84
CA THR A 99 -9.85 20.26 2.83
C THR A 99 -10.96 20.80 3.73
N GLY A 100 -10.63 21.69 4.68
CA GLY A 100 -11.59 22.25 5.64
C GLY A 100 -12.13 21.23 6.66
N ARG A 101 -11.44 20.10 6.84
CA ARG A 101 -11.87 19.01 7.73
C ARG A 101 -11.23 19.10 9.12
N THR A 102 -11.91 18.51 10.09
CA THR A 102 -11.43 18.30 11.47
C THR A 102 -11.63 16.83 11.85
N PRO A 103 -10.57 16.05 12.15
CA PRO A 103 -9.16 16.45 12.06
C PRO A 103 -8.76 16.84 10.62
N ARG A 104 -7.67 17.61 10.49
CA ARG A 104 -7.18 18.06 9.18
C ARG A 104 -6.69 16.85 8.40
N THR A 105 -7.09 16.72 7.15
CA THR A 105 -6.79 15.56 6.32
C THR A 105 -6.39 15.97 4.91
N SER A 106 -5.69 15.09 4.21
CA SER A 106 -5.50 15.21 2.76
C SER A 106 -6.81 15.00 1.98
N GLY A 107 -6.84 15.36 0.70
CA GLY A 107 -8.02 15.22 -0.16
C GLY A 107 -8.07 13.95 -1.04
N ILE A 108 -7.06 13.08 -0.95
CA ILE A 108 -6.97 11.81 -1.72
C ILE A 108 -6.89 10.59 -0.78
N THR A 109 -7.18 9.39 -1.31
CA THR A 109 -7.21 8.13 -0.53
C THR A 109 -5.93 7.29 -0.71
N GLN A 110 -5.89 6.08 -0.18
CA GLN A 110 -4.80 5.09 -0.31
C GLN A 110 -5.36 3.66 -0.37
N PRO A 111 -4.54 2.62 -0.66
CA PRO A 111 -5.04 1.26 -0.81
C PRO A 111 -5.77 0.71 0.43
N PRO A 112 -6.92 0.03 0.29
CA PRO A 112 -7.80 -0.36 1.39
C PRO A 112 -7.37 -1.60 2.17
N VAL A 113 -6.18 -1.55 2.78
CA VAL A 113 -5.63 -2.68 3.56
C VAL A 113 -6.34 -2.87 4.92
N ALA A 114 -7.04 -1.85 5.42
CA ALA A 114 -7.55 -1.82 6.79
C ALA A 114 -8.50 -2.98 7.15
N ALA A 115 -9.39 -3.41 6.25
CA ALA A 115 -10.31 -4.52 6.56
C ALA A 115 -9.56 -5.85 6.78
N SER A 116 -8.56 -6.13 5.93
CA SER A 116 -7.68 -7.29 6.06
C SER A 116 -6.88 -7.28 7.36
N THR A 117 -6.39 -6.09 7.72
CA THR A 117 -5.71 -5.88 9.00
C THR A 117 -6.65 -6.09 10.19
N VAL A 118 -7.85 -5.50 10.18
CA VAL A 118 -8.84 -5.65 11.26
C VAL A 118 -9.25 -7.11 11.42
N ARG A 119 -9.43 -7.84 10.33
CA ARG A 119 -9.65 -9.30 10.37
C ARG A 119 -8.52 -10.02 11.10
N THR A 120 -7.28 -9.68 10.77
CA THR A 120 -6.11 -10.28 11.43
C THR A 120 -6.05 -9.95 12.92
N LEU A 121 -6.37 -8.71 13.32
CA LEU A 121 -6.43 -8.31 14.74
C LEU A 121 -7.55 -9.02 15.49
N TRP A 122 -8.70 -9.21 14.83
CA TRP A 122 -9.86 -9.94 15.32
C TRP A 122 -9.54 -11.42 15.57
N GLU A 123 -8.91 -12.10 14.60
CA GLU A 123 -8.56 -13.51 14.68
C GLU A 123 -7.45 -13.80 15.71
N ARG A 124 -6.56 -12.84 15.98
CA ARG A 124 -5.51 -12.96 17.01
C ARG A 124 -5.99 -12.69 18.43
N GLY A 125 -7.12 -12.01 18.59
CA GLY A 125 -7.62 -11.55 19.88
C GLY A 125 -8.65 -12.47 20.51
N ASP A 126 -8.93 -12.24 21.79
CA ASP A 126 -10.17 -12.72 22.39
C ASP A 126 -11.36 -12.01 21.73
N GLN A 127 -12.09 -12.74 20.90
CA GLN A 127 -13.21 -12.24 20.12
C GLN A 127 -14.30 -11.61 21.01
N ALA A 128 -14.57 -12.15 22.20
CA ALA A 128 -15.57 -11.57 23.09
C ALA A 128 -15.12 -10.18 23.59
N ARG A 129 -13.83 -10.05 23.91
CA ARG A 129 -13.22 -8.79 24.36
C ARG A 129 -13.20 -7.72 23.26
N PHE A 130 -12.86 -8.08 22.03
CA PHE A 130 -12.70 -7.12 20.94
C PHE A 130 -13.98 -6.84 20.14
N ARG A 131 -15.05 -7.63 20.34
CA ARG A 131 -16.32 -7.48 19.60
C ARG A 131 -16.89 -6.06 19.66
N PRO A 132 -16.91 -5.34 20.81
CA PRO A 132 -17.42 -3.97 20.85
C PRO A 132 -16.61 -2.98 20.00
N ARG A 133 -15.30 -3.22 19.79
CA ARG A 133 -14.45 -2.39 18.93
C ARG A 133 -14.72 -2.70 17.46
N LEU A 134 -14.84 -3.98 17.12
CA LEU A 134 -15.21 -4.41 15.77
C LEU A 134 -16.60 -3.89 15.37
N GLU A 135 -17.60 -3.96 16.24
CA GLU A 135 -18.96 -3.46 15.98
C GLU A 135 -18.98 -1.96 15.68
N LYS A 136 -18.11 -1.17 16.31
CA LYS A 136 -17.95 0.26 16.05
C LYS A 136 -17.20 0.56 14.73
N LEU A 137 -16.19 -0.25 14.40
CA LEU A 137 -15.37 -0.06 13.21
C LEU A 137 -16.02 -0.60 11.93
N PHE A 138 -16.78 -1.70 12.02
CA PHE A 138 -17.39 -2.35 10.87
C PHE A 138 -18.20 -1.42 9.96
N PRO A 139 -19.14 -0.58 10.45
CA PRO A 139 -19.88 0.33 9.57
C PRO A 139 -18.98 1.36 8.87
N LYS A 140 -17.87 1.76 9.51
CA LYS A 140 -16.89 2.69 8.94
C LYS A 140 -16.08 2.02 7.82
N LEU A 141 -15.63 0.78 8.03
CA LEU A 141 -14.99 -0.03 6.98
C LEU A 141 -15.92 -0.20 5.78
N LEU A 142 -17.17 -0.61 6.03
CA LEU A 142 -18.16 -0.80 4.97
C LEU A 142 -18.44 0.49 4.20
N ALA A 143 -18.57 1.64 4.88
CA ALA A 143 -18.75 2.93 4.23
C ALA A 143 -17.59 3.28 3.30
N TRP A 144 -16.35 2.98 3.68
CA TRP A 144 -15.19 3.22 2.83
C TRP A 144 -15.14 2.32 1.60
N HIS A 145 -15.51 1.04 1.75
CA HIS A 145 -15.60 0.11 0.63
C HIS A 145 -16.73 0.50 -0.35
N ARG A 146 -17.88 0.93 0.18
CA ARG A 146 -18.97 1.52 -0.62
C ARG A 146 -18.53 2.79 -1.34
N TRP A 147 -17.75 3.65 -0.69
CA TRP A 147 -17.19 4.84 -1.32
C TRP A 147 -16.29 4.48 -2.52
N PHE A 148 -15.41 3.46 -2.39
CA PHE A 148 -14.63 2.97 -3.53
C PHE A 148 -15.54 2.51 -4.68
N GLY A 149 -16.55 1.69 -4.40
CA GLY A 149 -17.49 1.22 -5.42
C GLY A 149 -18.26 2.36 -6.11
N GLY A 150 -18.85 3.27 -5.32
CA GLY A 150 -19.72 4.33 -5.85
C GLY A 150 -19.00 5.54 -6.43
N VAL A 151 -17.84 5.91 -5.90
CA VAL A 151 -17.10 7.13 -6.29
C VAL A 151 -15.92 6.81 -7.20
N ARG A 152 -15.25 5.68 -6.98
CA ARG A 152 -14.04 5.26 -7.71
C ARG A 152 -14.23 3.98 -8.53
N GLY A 153 -15.46 3.51 -8.72
CA GLY A 153 -15.79 2.37 -9.57
C GLY A 153 -16.50 2.75 -10.88
N PRO A 154 -15.95 3.63 -11.74
CA PRO A 154 -16.67 4.21 -12.87
C PRO A 154 -17.10 3.20 -13.96
N LEU A 155 -16.63 1.96 -13.88
CA LEU A 155 -16.92 0.90 -14.84
C LEU A 155 -17.95 -0.12 -14.34
N ASP A 156 -18.43 0.00 -13.09
CA ASP A 156 -19.32 -0.98 -12.45
C ASP A 156 -18.81 -2.43 -12.57
N ARG A 157 -17.49 -2.60 -12.39
CA ARG A 157 -16.76 -3.88 -12.50
C ARG A 157 -15.97 -4.23 -11.25
N GLY A 158 -16.20 -3.51 -10.14
CA GLY A 158 -15.38 -3.67 -8.92
C GLY A 158 -13.91 -3.28 -9.11
N LEU A 159 -13.60 -2.49 -10.16
CA LEU A 159 -12.28 -1.97 -10.46
C LEU A 159 -12.11 -0.56 -9.90
N VAL A 160 -10.91 -0.23 -9.43
CA VAL A 160 -10.66 1.03 -8.73
C VAL A 160 -9.94 2.05 -9.61
N LEU A 161 -10.58 3.21 -9.78
CA LEU A 161 -10.02 4.41 -10.35
C LEU A 161 -9.21 5.18 -9.30
N ILE A 162 -7.93 5.40 -9.60
CA ILE A 162 -7.12 6.43 -8.96
C ILE A 162 -7.09 7.69 -9.82
N VAL A 163 -7.10 8.84 -9.14
CA VAL A 163 -7.04 10.18 -9.75
C VAL A 163 -5.76 10.93 -9.39
N HIS A 164 -4.91 10.32 -8.55
CA HIS A 164 -3.60 10.82 -8.21
C HIS A 164 -2.63 9.63 -8.00
N PRO A 165 -1.39 9.65 -8.51
CA PRO A 165 -0.42 8.55 -8.34
C PRO A 165 -0.21 8.11 -6.88
N TRP A 166 -0.12 9.05 -5.94
CA TRP A 166 -0.07 8.81 -4.49
C TRP A 166 -1.20 7.92 -3.94
N GLU A 167 -2.36 7.84 -4.58
CA GLU A 167 -3.45 6.97 -4.13
C GLU A 167 -3.14 5.48 -4.29
N SER A 168 -2.21 5.13 -5.18
CA SER A 168 -1.75 3.76 -5.34
C SER A 168 -0.78 3.32 -4.24
N GLY A 169 -0.24 4.27 -3.47
CA GLY A 169 0.93 4.06 -2.61
C GLY A 169 2.24 3.82 -3.38
N ARG A 170 2.24 3.98 -4.72
CA ARG A 170 3.35 3.65 -5.64
C ARG A 170 3.76 4.86 -6.49
N ASP A 171 4.05 5.98 -5.84
CA ASP A 171 4.03 7.34 -6.38
C ASP A 171 4.64 7.55 -7.78
N ASN A 172 5.83 7.00 -8.04
CA ASN A 172 6.56 7.19 -9.28
C ASN A 172 6.71 5.89 -10.09
N SER A 173 5.79 4.94 -9.89
CA SER A 173 5.74 3.73 -10.70
C SER A 173 5.65 4.10 -12.20
N PRO A 174 6.35 3.37 -13.08
CA PRO A 174 6.29 3.64 -14.52
C PRO A 174 4.90 3.46 -15.14
N GLU A 175 3.94 2.84 -14.43
CA GLU A 175 2.54 2.73 -14.85
C GLU A 175 1.87 4.09 -15.02
N TRP A 176 2.39 5.12 -14.33
CA TRP A 176 1.82 6.47 -14.35
C TRP A 176 2.48 7.37 -15.40
N ASP A 177 3.57 6.95 -16.03
CA ASP A 177 4.40 7.81 -16.91
C ASP A 177 3.62 8.36 -18.10
N ALA A 178 2.87 7.49 -18.78
CA ALA A 178 2.05 7.87 -19.93
C ALA A 178 0.78 8.63 -19.52
N PRO A 179 -0.04 8.16 -18.54
CA PRO A 179 -1.20 8.92 -18.07
C PRO A 179 -0.86 10.31 -17.54
N SER A 180 0.32 10.49 -16.93
CA SER A 180 0.73 11.77 -16.36
C SER A 180 1.10 12.84 -17.40
N GLN A 181 1.23 12.47 -18.69
CA GLN A 181 1.53 13.45 -19.75
C GLN A 181 0.36 14.41 -19.99
N ALA A 182 -0.87 14.03 -19.64
CA ALA A 182 -2.05 14.88 -19.78
C ALA A 182 -2.18 15.96 -18.68
N ILE A 183 -1.33 15.92 -17.66
CA ILE A 183 -1.39 16.86 -16.53
C ILE A 183 -0.71 18.18 -16.93
N ASP A 184 -1.47 19.26 -16.93
CA ASP A 184 -0.94 20.61 -17.11
C ASP A 184 -0.24 21.11 -15.84
N VAL A 185 1.04 21.43 -15.96
CA VAL A 185 1.90 21.93 -14.87
C VAL A 185 2.23 23.42 -15.01
N SER A 186 1.72 24.11 -16.04
CA SER A 186 2.07 25.50 -16.35
C SER A 186 1.70 26.49 -15.24
N HIS A 187 0.71 26.14 -14.40
CA HIS A 187 0.18 26.98 -13.33
C HIS A 187 0.54 26.50 -11.91
N VAL A 188 1.43 25.51 -11.78
CA VAL A 188 1.75 24.91 -10.46
C VAL A 188 2.38 25.91 -9.49
N GLY A 189 3.10 26.92 -10.01
CA GLY A 189 3.80 27.93 -9.22
C GLY A 189 5.06 27.38 -8.52
N ALA A 190 5.70 28.23 -7.71
CA ALA A 190 6.86 27.83 -6.92
C ALA A 190 6.42 27.14 -5.61
N TYR A 191 7.13 26.08 -5.25
CA TYR A 191 7.01 25.41 -3.96
C TYR A 191 8.35 24.78 -3.58
N GLU A 192 8.56 24.55 -2.30
CA GLU A 192 9.76 23.90 -1.79
C GLU A 192 9.47 22.45 -1.43
N ARG A 193 10.29 21.53 -1.96
CA ARG A 193 10.22 20.11 -1.62
C ARG A 193 11.01 19.84 -0.35
N LEU A 194 10.32 19.30 0.65
CA LEU A 194 10.93 18.96 1.95
C LEU A 194 11.32 17.48 2.05
N ASP A 195 10.89 16.63 1.11
CA ASP A 195 11.36 15.24 1.07
C ASP A 195 12.85 15.15 0.66
N THR A 196 13.30 16.06 -0.21
CA THR A 196 14.69 16.14 -0.68
C THR A 196 15.65 16.80 0.31
N SER A 197 15.15 17.45 1.38
CA SER A 197 16.02 17.91 2.48
C SER A 197 16.40 16.77 3.43
N HIS A 198 15.71 15.64 3.36
CA HIS A 198 15.96 14.48 4.23
C HIS A 198 16.60 13.30 3.49
N LEU A 199 16.43 13.22 2.16
CA LEU A 199 16.87 12.09 1.34
C LEU A 199 17.56 12.55 0.06
N ASP A 200 18.48 11.73 -0.45
CA ASP A 200 19.18 11.96 -1.72
C ASP A 200 18.17 12.05 -2.89
N GLN A 201 18.31 13.06 -3.74
CA GLN A 201 17.43 13.29 -4.89
C GLN A 201 17.43 12.11 -5.89
N SER A 202 18.55 11.40 -6.01
CA SER A 202 18.69 10.27 -6.94
C SER A 202 17.76 9.09 -6.60
N VAL A 203 17.30 8.99 -5.35
CA VAL A 203 16.41 7.92 -4.88
C VAL A 203 14.95 8.34 -4.82
N ARG A 204 14.62 9.60 -5.16
CA ARG A 204 13.28 10.20 -5.06
C ARG A 204 12.65 10.49 -6.44
N PRO A 205 11.34 10.76 -6.50
CA PRO A 205 10.68 11.28 -7.70
C PRO A 205 11.34 12.58 -8.18
N THR A 206 11.29 12.84 -9.48
CA THR A 206 11.90 14.01 -10.12
C THR A 206 11.10 15.30 -9.81
N LYS A 207 11.63 16.47 -10.21
CA LYS A 207 10.88 17.72 -10.11
C LYS A 207 9.59 17.68 -10.94
N LEU A 208 9.66 17.16 -12.17
CA LEU A 208 8.49 17.07 -13.05
C LEU A 208 7.40 16.17 -12.45
N ASP A 209 7.80 15.08 -11.80
CA ASP A 209 6.85 14.23 -11.07
C ASP A 209 6.12 15.04 -9.98
N TYR A 210 6.86 15.82 -9.18
CA TYR A 210 6.26 16.67 -8.15
C TYR A 210 5.41 17.82 -8.70
N ASP A 211 5.80 18.44 -9.83
CA ASP A 211 5.00 19.49 -10.47
C ASP A 211 3.61 18.93 -10.84
N ARG A 212 3.57 17.68 -11.34
CA ARG A 212 2.33 16.96 -11.65
C ARG A 212 1.52 16.63 -10.40
N TYR A 213 2.17 16.16 -9.33
CA TYR A 213 1.49 15.86 -8.07
C TYR A 213 0.83 17.11 -7.48
N VAL A 214 1.57 18.23 -7.41
CA VAL A 214 1.04 19.48 -6.88
C VAL A 214 -0.07 20.04 -7.77
N ALA A 215 0.04 19.94 -9.10
CA ALA A 215 -1.03 20.33 -10.02
C ALA A 215 -2.33 19.54 -9.78
N LEU A 216 -2.24 18.23 -9.53
CA LEU A 216 -3.42 17.42 -9.18
C LEU A 216 -4.00 17.77 -7.80
N VAL A 217 -3.17 18.13 -6.82
CA VAL A 217 -3.65 18.66 -5.53
C VAL A 217 -4.41 19.97 -5.72
N GLN A 218 -3.86 20.89 -6.52
CA GLN A 218 -4.52 22.16 -6.86
C GLN A 218 -5.83 21.93 -7.62
N TYR A 219 -5.87 20.96 -8.54
CA TYR A 219 -7.07 20.56 -9.26
C TYR A 219 -8.17 20.08 -8.30
N GLY A 220 -7.84 19.13 -7.40
CA GLY A 220 -8.77 18.63 -6.40
C GLY A 220 -9.30 19.72 -5.46
N ARG A 221 -8.40 20.61 -4.99
CA ARG A 221 -8.76 21.78 -4.19
C ARG A 221 -9.66 22.75 -4.95
N GLY A 222 -9.37 23.03 -6.22
CA GLY A 222 -10.17 23.92 -7.07
C GLY A 222 -11.60 23.42 -7.30
N LEU A 223 -11.82 22.10 -7.19
CA LEU A 223 -13.13 21.47 -7.23
C LEU A 223 -13.77 21.28 -5.84
N GLY A 224 -13.19 21.86 -4.79
CA GLY A 224 -13.68 21.74 -3.41
C GLY A 224 -13.67 20.30 -2.90
N TRP A 225 -12.76 19.46 -3.40
CA TRP A 225 -12.70 18.03 -3.08
C TRP A 225 -13.99 17.25 -3.35
N ASN A 226 -14.78 17.65 -4.36
CA ASN A 226 -15.92 16.87 -4.85
C ASN A 226 -15.42 15.61 -5.56
N HIS A 227 -15.27 14.50 -4.83
CA HIS A 227 -14.66 13.27 -5.35
C HIS A 227 -15.39 12.68 -6.57
N PRO A 228 -16.73 12.62 -6.64
CA PRO A 228 -17.41 12.15 -7.85
C PRO A 228 -17.07 13.00 -9.08
N ARG A 229 -16.99 14.32 -8.92
CA ARG A 229 -16.60 15.23 -10.01
C ARG A 229 -15.13 15.03 -10.41
N ILE A 230 -14.24 14.94 -9.44
CA ILE A 230 -12.80 14.66 -9.68
C ILE A 230 -12.63 13.34 -10.42
N GLY A 231 -13.33 12.27 -10.02
CA GLY A 231 -13.30 10.98 -10.70
C GLY A 231 -13.70 11.03 -12.17
N ARG A 232 -14.64 11.91 -12.53
CA ARG A 232 -15.08 12.09 -13.93
C ARG A 232 -14.17 13.00 -14.74
N GLU A 233 -13.60 14.04 -14.12
CA GLU A 233 -12.98 15.16 -14.84
C GLU A 233 -11.46 15.23 -14.73
N SER A 234 -10.82 14.51 -13.77
CA SER A 234 -9.37 14.60 -13.54
C SER A 234 -8.55 14.34 -14.81
N PRO A 235 -7.47 15.11 -15.07
CA PRO A 235 -6.57 14.86 -16.19
C PRO A 235 -5.76 13.57 -16.01
N PHE A 236 -5.69 13.04 -14.78
CA PHE A 236 -5.13 11.72 -14.47
C PHE A 236 -6.25 10.80 -13.99
N ARG A 237 -6.54 9.74 -14.75
CA ARG A 237 -7.56 8.74 -14.43
C ARG A 237 -7.06 7.36 -14.82
N VAL A 238 -6.62 6.57 -13.84
CA VAL A 238 -6.06 5.24 -14.08
C VAL A 238 -6.83 4.20 -13.27
N ILE A 239 -7.25 3.12 -13.92
CA ILE A 239 -7.73 1.94 -13.21
C ILE A 239 -6.50 1.18 -12.71
N ASP A 240 -6.25 1.25 -11.41
CA ASP A 240 -5.05 0.71 -10.77
C ASP A 240 -5.23 -0.77 -10.41
N VAL A 241 -4.33 -1.61 -10.92
CA VAL A 241 -4.30 -3.03 -10.59
C VAL A 241 -4.04 -3.27 -9.11
N GLY A 242 -3.14 -2.52 -8.48
CA GLY A 242 -2.74 -2.74 -7.09
C GLY A 242 -3.90 -2.49 -6.11
N THR A 243 -4.48 -1.29 -6.18
CA THR A 243 -5.62 -0.91 -5.34
C THR A 243 -6.84 -1.79 -5.60
N THR A 244 -7.09 -2.18 -6.86
CA THR A 244 -8.18 -3.11 -7.20
C THR A 244 -8.01 -4.46 -6.50
N MET A 245 -6.82 -5.05 -6.60
CA MET A 245 -6.53 -6.36 -5.97
C MET A 245 -6.61 -6.27 -4.45
N ILE A 246 -6.12 -5.19 -3.85
CA ILE A 246 -6.21 -4.94 -2.40
C ILE A 246 -7.68 -4.79 -1.98
N LEU A 247 -8.50 -4.04 -2.72
CA LEU A 247 -9.93 -3.90 -2.40
C LEU A 247 -10.69 -5.22 -2.53
N LEU A 248 -10.40 -6.04 -3.55
CA LEU A 248 -11.01 -7.35 -3.68
C LEU A 248 -10.68 -8.25 -2.48
N ARG A 249 -9.41 -8.28 -2.05
CA ARG A 249 -9.02 -8.99 -0.82
C ARG A 249 -9.74 -8.43 0.41
N ALA A 250 -9.72 -7.12 0.56
CA ALA A 250 -10.34 -6.43 1.69
C ALA A 250 -11.86 -6.68 1.76
N ASN A 251 -12.56 -6.77 0.62
CA ASN A 251 -13.98 -7.14 0.56
C ASN A 251 -14.22 -8.56 1.06
N ARG A 252 -13.34 -9.53 0.72
CA ARG A 252 -13.44 -10.89 1.26
C ARG A 252 -13.17 -10.94 2.76
N ASP A 253 -12.21 -10.16 3.24
CA ASP A 253 -11.93 -10.10 4.68
C ASP A 253 -13.04 -9.39 5.45
N LEU A 254 -13.65 -8.34 4.87
CA LEU A 254 -14.81 -7.66 5.43
C LEU A 254 -16.05 -8.55 5.44
N LEU A 255 -16.20 -9.44 4.45
CA LEU A 255 -17.25 -10.47 4.43
C LEU A 255 -17.14 -11.40 5.63
N VAL A 256 -15.93 -11.91 5.93
CA VAL A 256 -15.69 -12.74 7.13
C VAL A 256 -16.05 -11.99 8.42
N LEU A 257 -15.71 -10.71 8.50
CA LEU A 257 -16.08 -9.87 9.65
C LEU A 257 -17.61 -9.66 9.73
N ALA A 258 -18.30 -9.49 8.60
CA ALA A 258 -19.75 -9.36 8.56
C ALA A 258 -20.46 -10.63 9.06
N GLU A 259 -19.98 -11.80 8.64
CA GLU A 259 -20.45 -13.11 9.10
C GLU A 259 -20.24 -13.27 10.61
N ALA A 260 -19.04 -12.96 11.11
CA ALA A 260 -18.71 -13.04 12.53
C ALA A 260 -19.58 -12.13 13.41
N LEU A 261 -20.10 -11.02 12.86
CA LEU A 261 -21.01 -10.10 13.53
C LEU A 261 -22.49 -10.43 13.36
N GLY A 262 -22.86 -11.36 12.47
CA GLY A 262 -24.26 -11.65 12.12
C GLY A 262 -24.92 -10.49 11.37
N ARG A 263 -24.27 -9.96 10.32
CA ARG A 263 -24.75 -8.84 9.49
C ARG A 263 -25.22 -9.33 8.11
N ASP A 264 -26.29 -10.13 8.08
CA ASP A 264 -26.75 -10.88 6.90
C ASP A 264 -26.95 -10.02 5.63
N GLU A 265 -27.54 -8.82 5.75
CA GLU A 265 -27.71 -7.92 4.59
C GLU A 265 -26.36 -7.48 3.99
N HIS A 266 -25.37 -7.19 4.86
CA HIS A 266 -24.03 -6.79 4.43
C HIS A 266 -23.22 -7.96 3.89
N VAL A 267 -23.47 -9.18 4.39
CA VAL A 267 -22.89 -10.41 3.84
C VAL A 267 -23.27 -10.56 2.36
N GLU A 268 -24.54 -10.42 2.00
CA GLU A 268 -24.99 -10.55 0.61
C GLU A 268 -24.52 -9.39 -0.29
N GLU A 269 -24.41 -8.18 0.25
CA GLU A 269 -23.79 -7.05 -0.44
C GLU A 269 -22.31 -7.31 -0.76
N LEU A 270 -21.54 -7.82 0.21
CA LEU A 270 -20.11 -8.08 0.04
C LEU A 270 -19.87 -9.26 -0.90
N LYS A 271 -20.67 -10.32 -0.84
CA LYS A 271 -20.63 -11.42 -1.82
C LYS A 271 -20.80 -10.93 -3.25
N ARG A 272 -21.79 -10.05 -3.50
CA ARG A 272 -21.99 -9.44 -4.83
C ARG A 272 -20.80 -8.59 -5.25
N SER A 273 -20.26 -7.78 -4.34
CA SER A 273 -19.10 -6.93 -4.61
C SER A 273 -17.84 -7.75 -4.94
N VAL A 274 -17.62 -8.86 -4.22
CA VAL A 274 -16.53 -9.81 -4.48
C VAL A 274 -16.69 -10.46 -5.84
N ALA A 275 -17.88 -11.01 -6.15
CA ALA A 275 -18.14 -11.65 -7.43
C ALA A 275 -17.96 -10.69 -8.62
N GLN A 276 -18.43 -9.45 -8.49
CA GLN A 276 -18.26 -8.42 -9.51
C GLN A 276 -16.79 -8.08 -9.75
N ALA A 277 -16.00 -7.89 -8.68
CA ALA A 277 -14.57 -7.61 -8.80
C ALA A 277 -13.78 -8.82 -9.34
N GLU A 278 -14.11 -10.05 -8.94
CA GLU A 278 -13.48 -11.28 -9.46
C GLU A 278 -13.66 -11.46 -10.97
N ASP A 279 -14.82 -11.09 -11.51
CA ASP A 279 -15.04 -11.04 -12.95
C ASP A 279 -14.29 -9.87 -13.58
N GLY A 280 -14.46 -8.68 -12.98
CA GLY A 280 -13.93 -7.42 -13.48
C GLY A 280 -12.41 -7.38 -13.64
N VAL A 281 -11.63 -8.03 -12.75
CA VAL A 281 -10.15 -8.04 -12.82
C VAL A 281 -9.63 -8.62 -14.14
N SER A 282 -10.43 -9.41 -14.87
CA SER A 282 -10.05 -9.89 -16.21
C SER A 282 -9.85 -8.76 -17.21
N TRP A 283 -10.50 -7.60 -17.00
CA TRP A 283 -10.29 -6.41 -17.84
C TRP A 283 -8.88 -5.84 -17.69
N LEU A 284 -8.23 -6.05 -16.54
CA LEU A 284 -6.85 -5.61 -16.29
C LEU A 284 -5.81 -6.57 -16.88
N TRP A 285 -6.21 -7.75 -17.36
CA TRP A 285 -5.27 -8.66 -18.00
C TRP A 285 -4.81 -8.11 -19.35
N ASP A 286 -3.49 -8.05 -19.55
CA ASP A 286 -2.86 -7.74 -20.83
C ASP A 286 -2.29 -9.02 -21.42
N GLU A 287 -2.96 -9.53 -22.47
CA GLU A 287 -2.60 -10.79 -23.10
C GLU A 287 -1.19 -10.76 -23.73
N ARG A 288 -0.76 -9.58 -24.21
CA ARG A 288 0.51 -9.40 -24.92
C ARG A 288 1.70 -9.51 -23.98
N VAL A 289 1.52 -9.08 -22.72
CA VAL A 289 2.54 -9.14 -21.66
C VAL A 289 2.37 -10.39 -20.78
N GLY A 290 1.15 -10.91 -20.67
CA GLY A 290 0.83 -12.03 -19.79
C GLY A 290 0.84 -11.67 -18.31
N ALA A 291 0.31 -10.49 -17.99
CA ALA A 291 0.21 -9.99 -16.62
C ALA A 291 -1.04 -9.10 -16.46
N TYR A 292 -1.42 -8.84 -15.21
CA TYR A 292 -2.39 -7.80 -14.90
C TYR A 292 -1.68 -6.43 -14.89
N CYS A 293 -2.19 -5.49 -15.66
CA CYS A 293 -1.62 -4.17 -15.87
C CYS A 293 -2.66 -3.09 -15.54
N SER A 294 -2.24 -2.00 -14.92
CA SER A 294 -3.11 -0.81 -14.81
C SER A 294 -3.44 -0.25 -16.19
N ARG A 295 -4.61 0.39 -16.32
CA ARG A 295 -5.07 0.95 -17.59
C ARG A 295 -5.47 2.40 -17.43
N ASP A 296 -4.99 3.24 -18.34
CA ASP A 296 -5.45 4.62 -18.48
C ASP A 296 -6.92 4.61 -18.90
N LEU A 297 -7.80 5.18 -18.08
CA LEU A 297 -9.23 5.24 -18.36
C LEU A 297 -9.54 6.21 -19.52
N ILE A 298 -8.67 7.19 -19.76
CA ILE A 298 -8.86 8.21 -20.80
C ILE A 298 -8.58 7.62 -22.17
N THR A 299 -7.46 6.90 -22.32
CA THR A 299 -6.99 6.37 -23.61
C THR A 299 -7.31 4.89 -23.80
N GLY A 300 -7.71 4.18 -22.75
CA GLY A 300 -7.90 2.72 -22.73
C GLY A 300 -6.60 1.92 -22.76
N GLN A 301 -5.45 2.60 -22.81
CA GLN A 301 -4.14 1.95 -22.95
C GLN A 301 -3.75 1.23 -21.67
N SER A 302 -3.26 0.00 -21.86
CA SER A 302 -2.58 -0.76 -20.81
C SER A 302 -1.20 -0.18 -20.54
N SER A 303 -0.76 -0.21 -19.28
CA SER A 303 0.63 0.13 -18.93
C SER A 303 1.64 -0.78 -19.63
N GLY A 304 1.21 -1.99 -20.02
CA GLY A 304 1.99 -2.90 -20.83
C GLY A 304 3.27 -3.38 -20.15
N ILE A 305 3.29 -3.42 -18.82
CA ILE A 305 4.46 -3.78 -18.02
C ILE A 305 4.12 -4.66 -16.83
N VAL A 306 5.13 -5.44 -16.41
CA VAL A 306 5.07 -6.26 -15.19
C VAL A 306 5.62 -5.45 -14.02
N THR A 307 4.74 -5.08 -13.09
CA THR A 307 5.13 -4.51 -11.79
C THR A 307 4.82 -5.50 -10.68
N SER A 308 5.34 -5.26 -9.47
CA SER A 308 5.00 -6.07 -8.30
C SER A 308 3.48 -6.13 -8.03
N ALA A 309 2.72 -5.12 -8.49
CA ALA A 309 1.28 -5.07 -8.31
C ALA A 309 0.52 -6.16 -9.09
N ALA A 310 1.08 -6.68 -10.18
CA ALA A 310 0.48 -7.80 -10.92
C ALA A 310 0.35 -9.07 -10.06
N PHE A 311 1.31 -9.30 -9.15
CA PHE A 311 1.34 -10.46 -8.25
C PHE A 311 0.40 -10.31 -7.06
N LEU A 312 -0.20 -9.13 -6.84
CA LEU A 312 -1.26 -8.97 -5.84
C LEU A 312 -2.54 -9.72 -6.22
N SER A 313 -2.65 -10.28 -7.44
CA SER A 313 -3.72 -11.21 -7.80
C SER A 313 -3.75 -12.44 -6.87
N PHE A 314 -2.59 -12.91 -6.40
CA PHE A 314 -2.51 -14.01 -5.43
C PHE A 314 -3.02 -13.57 -4.06
N TYR A 315 -2.66 -12.35 -3.62
CA TYR A 315 -3.18 -11.77 -2.37
C TYR A 315 -4.70 -11.58 -2.41
N ALA A 316 -5.18 -11.13 -3.57
CA ALA A 316 -6.58 -11.00 -3.93
C ALA A 316 -7.25 -12.33 -4.26
N GLY A 317 -6.61 -13.49 -4.06
CA GLY A 317 -7.18 -14.82 -4.27
C GLY A 317 -7.89 -14.99 -5.62
N VAL A 318 -7.36 -14.39 -6.68
CA VAL A 318 -7.91 -14.54 -8.05
C VAL A 318 -7.47 -15.91 -8.58
N ARG A 319 -8.43 -16.81 -8.80
CA ARG A 319 -8.18 -18.19 -9.28
C ARG A 319 -8.41 -18.29 -10.78
N ARG A 320 -7.32 -18.18 -11.55
CA ARG A 320 -7.26 -18.34 -13.02
C ARG A 320 -5.97 -19.08 -13.38
N ASP A 321 -6.01 -20.40 -13.44
CA ASP A 321 -4.82 -21.27 -13.47
C ASP A 321 -3.85 -20.93 -14.61
N ASP A 322 -4.36 -20.60 -15.79
CA ASP A 322 -3.55 -20.20 -16.95
C ASP A 322 -2.79 -18.89 -16.72
N ARG A 323 -3.44 -17.89 -16.11
CA ARG A 323 -2.86 -16.58 -15.80
C ARG A 323 -1.91 -16.67 -14.62
N SER A 324 -2.27 -17.42 -13.58
CA SER A 324 -1.40 -17.71 -12.44
C SER A 324 -0.11 -18.36 -12.91
N ARG A 325 -0.16 -19.36 -13.80
CA ARG A 325 1.03 -19.98 -14.39
C ARG A 325 1.93 -18.95 -15.09
N ARG A 326 1.37 -18.06 -15.92
CA ARG A 326 2.14 -17.02 -16.63
C ARG A 326 2.78 -16.01 -15.68
N LEU A 327 2.09 -15.64 -14.60
CA LEU A 327 2.68 -14.80 -13.55
C LEU A 327 3.82 -15.52 -12.84
N LEU A 328 3.69 -16.81 -12.52
CA LEU A 328 4.78 -17.58 -11.92
C LEU A 328 5.99 -17.73 -12.87
N GLU A 329 5.77 -17.82 -14.17
CA GLU A 329 6.85 -17.78 -15.19
C GLU A 329 7.58 -16.43 -15.19
N HIS A 330 6.85 -15.32 -15.03
CA HIS A 330 7.47 -14.01 -14.81
C HIS A 330 8.26 -13.97 -13.51
N LEU A 331 7.72 -14.52 -12.42
CA LEU A 331 8.42 -14.56 -11.13
C LEU A 331 9.72 -15.37 -11.19
N GLU A 332 9.71 -16.52 -11.87
CA GLU A 332 10.89 -17.35 -12.14
C GLU A 332 11.94 -16.57 -12.94
N ARG A 333 11.53 -15.91 -14.03
CA ARG A 333 12.45 -15.08 -14.81
C ARG A 333 13.02 -13.93 -13.97
N ILE A 334 12.20 -13.21 -13.21
CA ILE A 334 12.64 -12.12 -12.33
C ILE A 334 13.65 -12.64 -11.29
N ALA A 335 13.44 -13.84 -10.74
CA ALA A 335 14.36 -14.50 -9.81
C ALA A 335 15.75 -14.78 -10.42
N SER A 336 15.83 -14.93 -11.75
CA SER A 336 17.11 -15.05 -12.47
C SER A 336 17.84 -13.71 -12.69
N ARG A 337 17.15 -12.57 -12.52
CA ARG A 337 17.65 -11.21 -12.78
C ARG A 337 17.93 -10.39 -11.52
N ALA A 338 17.25 -10.72 -10.42
CA ALA A 338 17.34 -10.04 -9.13
C ALA A 338 17.76 -11.02 -8.03
N LYS A 339 18.58 -10.53 -7.10
CA LYS A 339 19.02 -11.33 -5.94
C LYS A 339 17.89 -11.46 -4.91
N TYR A 340 17.16 -10.37 -4.68
CA TYR A 340 16.06 -10.29 -3.72
C TYR A 340 14.75 -9.99 -4.44
N LEU A 341 13.73 -10.80 -4.15
CA LEU A 341 12.37 -10.64 -4.67
C LEU A 341 11.46 -9.87 -3.69
N VAL A 342 10.36 -9.25 -4.13
CA VAL A 342 9.96 -8.96 -5.52
C VAL A 342 10.29 -7.48 -5.80
N PRO A 343 11.08 -7.17 -6.84
CA PRO A 343 11.30 -5.78 -7.22
C PRO A 343 10.00 -5.11 -7.67
N SER A 344 9.85 -3.81 -7.39
CA SER A 344 8.64 -3.05 -7.75
C SER A 344 8.38 -2.94 -9.26
N LEU A 345 9.43 -3.04 -10.06
CA LEU A 345 9.39 -3.14 -11.52
C LEU A 345 10.23 -4.33 -11.98
N ASP A 346 9.80 -4.98 -13.05
CA ASP A 346 10.56 -6.01 -13.76
C ASP A 346 12.00 -5.54 -14.09
N PRO A 347 13.05 -6.30 -13.69
CA PRO A 347 14.43 -5.97 -14.00
C PRO A 347 14.80 -5.92 -15.50
N ASP A 348 13.98 -6.53 -16.37
CA ASP A 348 14.18 -6.48 -17.82
C ASP A 348 13.48 -5.26 -18.47
N ASP A 349 12.66 -4.48 -17.74
CA ASP A 349 12.11 -3.22 -18.26
C ASP A 349 13.22 -2.15 -18.36
N PRO A 350 13.32 -1.41 -19.48
CA PRO A 350 14.37 -0.41 -19.67
C PRO A 350 14.33 0.77 -18.68
N ARG A 351 13.21 0.98 -17.98
CA ARG A 351 13.05 2.02 -16.94
C ARG A 351 13.39 1.52 -15.54
N PHE A 352 13.84 0.28 -15.41
CA PHE A 352 14.25 -0.29 -14.13
C PHE A 352 15.42 0.48 -13.53
N ASP A 353 15.19 1.02 -12.34
CA ASP A 353 16.18 1.70 -11.53
C ASP A 353 16.18 1.05 -10.15
N SER A 354 17.26 0.32 -9.84
CA SER A 354 17.36 -0.51 -8.64
C SER A 354 17.39 0.28 -7.32
N ILE A 355 17.45 1.61 -7.36
CA ILE A 355 17.55 2.44 -6.16
C ILE A 355 16.48 3.54 -6.09
N ARG A 356 15.73 3.78 -7.17
CA ARG A 356 14.76 4.87 -7.26
C ARG A 356 13.34 4.39 -6.94
N TYR A 357 12.96 4.52 -5.67
CA TYR A 357 11.58 4.45 -5.18
C TYR A 357 10.74 3.29 -5.76
N TRP A 358 9.67 3.54 -6.54
CA TRP A 358 8.81 2.49 -7.12
C TRP A 358 9.20 2.05 -8.54
N ARG A 359 10.45 2.27 -8.94
CA ARG A 359 10.99 1.89 -10.26
C ARG A 359 11.92 0.68 -10.25
N GLY A 360 11.93 -0.11 -9.18
CA GLY A 360 12.83 -1.27 -9.07
C GLY A 360 13.06 -1.78 -7.65
N PRO A 361 13.18 -0.94 -6.62
CA PRO A 361 13.37 -1.40 -5.24
C PRO A 361 12.33 -2.41 -4.75
N VAL A 362 12.73 -3.20 -3.76
CA VAL A 362 11.91 -4.17 -3.01
C VAL A 362 11.30 -3.49 -1.80
N TRP A 363 10.02 -3.75 -1.55
CA TRP A 363 9.22 -3.13 -0.49
C TRP A 363 8.64 -4.19 0.44
N ALA A 364 8.97 -4.15 1.74
CA ALA A 364 8.62 -5.20 2.69
C ALA A 364 7.09 -5.42 2.79
N VAL A 365 6.31 -4.33 2.74
CA VAL A 365 4.84 -4.39 2.80
C VAL A 365 4.24 -5.08 1.58
N VAL A 366 4.74 -4.77 0.37
CA VAL A 366 4.24 -5.41 -0.86
C VAL A 366 4.66 -6.87 -0.93
N ASN A 367 5.90 -7.17 -0.51
CA ASN A 367 6.38 -8.54 -0.37
C ASN A 367 5.53 -9.36 0.60
N HIS A 368 5.10 -8.77 1.73
CA HIS A 368 4.20 -9.44 2.66
C HIS A 368 2.88 -9.80 1.98
N LEU A 369 2.23 -8.85 1.30
CA LEU A 369 0.97 -9.11 0.61
C LEU A 369 1.12 -10.22 -0.44
N ILE A 370 2.14 -10.11 -1.32
CA ILE A 370 2.40 -11.09 -2.39
C ILE A 370 2.74 -12.46 -1.79
N GLY A 371 3.68 -12.52 -0.84
CA GLY A 371 4.17 -13.77 -0.26
C GLY A 371 3.08 -14.50 0.52
N SER A 372 2.31 -13.80 1.35
CA SER A 372 1.14 -14.36 2.02
C SER A 372 0.07 -14.84 1.03
N GLY A 373 -0.17 -14.09 -0.06
CA GLY A 373 -1.09 -14.49 -1.12
C GLY A 373 -0.65 -15.76 -1.87
N LEU A 374 0.64 -15.89 -2.19
CA LEU A 374 1.21 -17.07 -2.82
C LEU A 374 1.11 -18.29 -1.93
N ASN A 375 1.42 -18.15 -0.63
CA ASN A 375 1.25 -19.23 0.35
C ASN A 375 -0.21 -19.69 0.40
N ALA A 376 -1.17 -18.77 0.57
CA ALA A 376 -2.60 -19.08 0.60
C ALA A 376 -3.14 -19.67 -0.72
N SER A 377 -2.45 -19.44 -1.84
CA SER A 377 -2.81 -19.97 -3.16
C SER A 377 -2.11 -21.29 -3.50
N GLY A 378 -1.38 -21.91 -2.56
CA GLY A 378 -0.68 -23.18 -2.77
C GLY A 378 0.68 -23.06 -3.46
N HIS A 379 1.22 -21.86 -3.62
CA HIS A 379 2.54 -21.59 -4.20
C HIS A 379 3.58 -21.32 -3.11
N ALA A 380 3.61 -22.19 -2.09
CA ALA A 380 4.41 -22.01 -0.88
C ALA A 380 5.91 -21.79 -1.14
N HIS A 381 6.47 -22.48 -2.14
CA HIS A 381 7.87 -22.26 -2.53
C HIS A 381 8.19 -20.78 -2.81
N TRP A 382 7.32 -20.10 -3.57
CA TRP A 382 7.52 -18.70 -3.91
C TRP A 382 7.22 -17.76 -2.76
N GLY A 383 6.15 -18.00 -2.00
CA GLY A 383 5.83 -17.17 -0.84
C GLY A 383 6.95 -17.22 0.21
N GLU A 384 7.50 -18.40 0.49
CA GLU A 384 8.63 -18.59 1.41
C GLU A 384 9.95 -18.01 0.88
N ARG A 385 10.17 -18.06 -0.44
CA ARG A 385 11.31 -17.39 -1.07
C ARG A 385 11.26 -15.88 -0.85
N ILE A 386 10.12 -15.24 -1.13
CA ILE A 386 9.96 -13.78 -0.96
C ILE A 386 10.07 -13.38 0.51
N ARG A 387 9.49 -14.18 1.43
CA ARG A 387 9.60 -13.96 2.87
C ARG A 387 11.05 -14.02 3.35
N THR A 388 11.78 -15.04 2.90
CA THR A 388 13.20 -15.24 3.26
C THR A 388 14.10 -14.17 2.66
N ASP A 389 13.86 -13.72 1.42
CA ASP A 389 14.59 -12.60 0.84
C ASP A 389 14.34 -11.31 1.62
N THR A 390 13.08 -11.04 2.02
CA THR A 390 12.73 -9.89 2.87
C THR A 390 13.42 -9.95 4.23
N ARG A 391 13.44 -11.13 4.87
CA ARG A 391 14.15 -11.38 6.11
C ARG A 391 15.64 -11.05 5.97
N ARG A 392 16.30 -11.55 4.92
CA ARG A 392 17.73 -11.30 4.66
C ARG A 392 18.04 -9.83 4.41
N LEU A 393 17.15 -9.11 3.71
CA LEU A 393 17.28 -7.66 3.51
C LEU A 393 17.30 -6.92 4.85
N ILE A 394 16.38 -7.27 5.76
CA ILE A 394 16.27 -6.69 7.09
C ILE A 394 17.47 -7.07 7.98
N GLU A 395 17.91 -8.33 7.97
CA GLU A 395 19.10 -8.79 8.68
C GLU A 395 20.37 -8.06 8.21
N GLN A 396 20.49 -7.81 6.91
CA GLN A 396 21.66 -7.16 6.31
C GLN A 396 21.68 -5.64 6.51
N ALA A 397 20.55 -4.97 6.28
CA ALA A 397 20.49 -3.51 6.19
C ALA A 397 19.73 -2.84 7.35
N GLY A 398 18.88 -3.57 8.07
CA GLY A 398 17.96 -3.00 9.06
C GLY A 398 16.61 -2.58 8.46
N MET A 399 15.86 -1.76 9.19
CA MET A 399 14.46 -1.45 8.89
C MET A 399 14.34 -0.19 8.01
N TYR A 400 14.70 -0.29 6.74
CA TYR A 400 14.56 0.82 5.79
C TYR A 400 13.20 0.81 5.08
N GLU A 401 12.84 1.94 4.47
CA GLU A 401 11.63 2.11 3.66
C GLU A 401 11.59 1.09 2.51
N TYR A 402 12.68 0.94 1.76
CA TYR A 402 12.83 -0.03 0.65
C TYR A 402 14.29 -0.46 0.45
N PHE A 403 14.50 -1.47 -0.39
CA PHE A 403 15.80 -2.12 -0.56
C PHE A 403 16.18 -2.31 -2.03
N CYS A 404 17.47 -2.21 -2.33
CA CYS A 404 17.99 -2.52 -3.66
C CYS A 404 17.90 -4.04 -3.96
N PRO A 405 17.19 -4.49 -5.01
CA PRO A 405 17.02 -5.92 -5.33
C PRO A 405 18.32 -6.62 -5.76
N ARG A 406 19.37 -5.86 -6.09
CA ARG A 406 20.68 -6.41 -6.52
C ARG A 406 21.65 -6.55 -5.36
N THR A 407 21.73 -5.53 -4.50
CA THR A 407 22.78 -5.44 -3.45
C THR A 407 22.26 -5.67 -2.04
N GLY A 408 20.94 -5.51 -1.82
CA GLY A 408 20.32 -5.53 -0.50
C GLY A 408 20.52 -4.27 0.32
N ARG A 409 21.08 -3.20 -0.27
CA ARG A 409 21.22 -1.90 0.39
C ARG A 409 19.85 -1.33 0.77
N GLY A 410 19.68 -0.92 2.03
CA GLY A 410 18.52 -0.16 2.50
C GLY A 410 18.55 1.29 2.00
N ILE A 411 17.40 1.80 1.57
CA ILE A 411 17.25 3.11 0.91
C ILE A 411 15.95 3.78 1.41
N GLY A 412 15.90 5.10 1.35
CA GLY A 412 14.78 5.89 1.85
C GLY A 412 14.92 6.17 3.35
N GLY A 413 13.80 6.33 4.06
CA GLY A 413 13.82 6.50 5.51
C GLY A 413 14.40 5.28 6.23
N ASP A 414 15.31 5.50 7.18
CA ASP A 414 15.74 4.49 8.14
C ASP A 414 14.69 4.29 9.24
N ASP A 415 14.83 3.26 10.07
CA ASP A 415 13.95 3.01 11.22
C ASP A 415 12.45 3.17 10.89
N PHE A 416 12.05 2.54 9.78
CA PHE A 416 10.74 2.71 9.17
C PHE A 416 9.71 1.77 9.80
N SER A 417 8.57 2.34 10.21
CA SER A 417 7.54 1.65 11.00
C SER A 417 6.98 0.41 10.31
N TRP A 418 6.70 0.48 9.01
CA TRP A 418 6.15 -0.68 8.30
C TRP A 418 7.13 -1.85 8.18
N THR A 419 8.44 -1.62 8.24
CA THR A 419 9.46 -2.65 7.98
C THR A 419 9.72 -3.34 9.30
N ALA A 420 9.77 -2.56 10.39
CA ALA A 420 9.67 -3.06 11.75
C ALA A 420 8.39 -3.90 11.96
N ALA A 421 7.25 -3.43 11.45
CA ALA A 421 6.00 -4.17 11.53
C ALA A 421 6.04 -5.47 10.73
N MET A 422 6.50 -5.44 9.47
CA MET A 422 6.60 -6.65 8.64
C MET A 422 7.61 -7.66 9.19
N TRP A 423 8.68 -7.20 9.86
CA TRP A 423 9.56 -8.08 10.61
C TRP A 423 8.80 -8.84 11.69
N LEU A 424 8.17 -8.11 12.62
CA LEU A 424 7.44 -8.70 13.76
C LEU A 424 6.24 -9.54 13.32
N HIS A 425 5.56 -9.12 12.27
CA HIS A 425 4.32 -9.73 11.81
C HIS A 425 4.54 -10.96 10.94
N TRP A 426 5.60 -10.99 10.12
CA TRP A 426 5.71 -11.93 8.99
C TRP A 426 7.13 -12.42 8.67
N ALA A 427 8.11 -11.52 8.54
CA ALA A 427 9.42 -11.90 8.00
C ALA A 427 10.33 -12.64 9.01
N ARG A 428 10.13 -12.46 10.32
CA ARG A 428 11.00 -13.05 11.37
C ARG A 428 10.89 -14.57 11.52
N ASP A 429 9.80 -15.17 11.06
CA ASP A 429 9.57 -16.60 11.26
C ASP A 429 10.59 -17.43 10.46
N ALA A 430 10.83 -18.69 10.84
CA ALA A 430 11.66 -19.61 10.08
C ALA A 430 10.79 -20.79 9.65
N GLY A 431 10.63 -21.00 8.34
CA GLY A 431 9.74 -22.01 7.78
C GLY A 431 8.28 -21.56 7.62
N PRO A 432 7.46 -22.40 6.95
CA PRO A 432 6.03 -22.14 6.81
C PRO A 432 5.35 -22.11 8.18
N ARG A 433 4.37 -21.22 8.35
CA ARG A 433 3.43 -21.34 9.48
C ARG A 433 2.61 -22.59 9.24
N GLU A 434 2.63 -23.51 10.19
CA GLU A 434 1.59 -24.54 10.26
C GLU A 434 0.31 -23.79 10.65
N ASP A 435 -0.67 -23.78 9.73
CA ASP A 435 -1.98 -23.14 9.90
C ASP A 435 -2.80 -23.79 11.01
#